data_AF-A0ABD4Q590-F1
#
_entry.id   AF-A0ABD4Q590-F1
#
_cell.length_a   1.000
_cell.length_b   1.000
_cell.length_c   1.000
_cell.angle_alpha   90.00
_cell.angle_beta   90.00
_cell.angle_gamma   90.00
#
_symmetry.space_group_name_H-M   'P 1'
#
loop_
_entity.id
_entity.type
_entity.pdbx_description
1 polymer ?
#
loop_
_entity_poly.entity_id
_entity_poly.type
_entity_poly.pdbx_seq_one_letter_code
_entity_poly.pdbx_strand_id
1 'polypeptide(L)'
;TNPEKTFFAVKRLIGRRIDDPMVEKDKGMVPYKITKGGNGDAWVEADGKTYSPSQISAFTLIKMKETAEAFLGQTVTQAVI
;
A
#
# COMPACT_ATOMS: atom_id res chain seq x y z
N THR A 1 0.77 12.80 -15.96
CA THR A 1 -0.17 11.81 -15.38
C THR A 1 0.63 10.55 -15.12
N ASN A 2 0.72 10.04 -13.89
CA ASN A 2 1.72 9.04 -13.48
C ASN A 2 1.05 7.72 -13.03
N PRO A 3 0.34 7.00 -13.92
CA PRO A 3 -0.55 5.91 -13.52
C PRO A 3 0.20 4.71 -12.92
N GLU A 4 1.34 4.31 -13.50
CA GLU A 4 2.10 3.13 -13.07
C GLU A 4 2.74 3.29 -11.68
N LYS A 5 2.96 4.53 -11.23
CA LYS A 5 3.57 4.85 -9.92
C LYS A 5 2.59 5.48 -8.94
N THR A 6 1.31 5.53 -9.28
CA THR A 6 0.24 5.98 -8.37
C THR A 6 -0.47 4.77 -7.81
N PHE A 7 -0.12 4.39 -6.59
CA PHE A 7 -0.76 3.26 -5.92
C PHE A 7 -2.09 3.67 -5.27
N PHE A 8 -3.13 2.88 -5.50
CA PHE A 8 -4.45 3.04 -4.89
C PHE A 8 -5.09 1.66 -4.65
N ALA A 9 -6.12 1.62 -3.81
CA ALA A 9 -6.82 0.39 -3.43
C ALA A 9 -5.91 -0.73 -2.86
N VAL A 10 -4.74 -0.38 -2.34
CA VAL A 10 -3.73 -1.33 -1.84
C VAL A 10 -4.22 -2.15 -0.64
N LYS A 11 -5.22 -1.65 0.11
CA LYS A 11 -5.91 -2.42 1.16
C LYS A 11 -6.49 -3.75 0.67
N ARG A 12 -6.81 -3.87 -0.63
CA ARG A 12 -7.30 -5.11 -1.24
C ARG A 12 -6.22 -6.20 -1.34
N LEU A 13 -4.94 -5.80 -1.30
CA LEU A 13 -3.78 -6.70 -1.41
C LEU A 13 -3.20 -7.12 -0.05
N ILE A 14 -3.50 -6.39 1.04
CA ILE A 14 -2.98 -6.70 2.38
C ILE A 14 -3.40 -8.12 2.77
N GLY A 15 -2.41 -8.94 3.16
CA GLY A 15 -2.62 -10.33 3.60
C GLY A 15 -2.97 -11.31 2.48
N ARG A 16 -2.91 -10.89 1.20
CA ARG A 16 -3.15 -11.78 0.05
C ARG A 16 -1.86 -12.26 -0.56
N ARG A 17 -1.91 -13.47 -1.12
CA ARG A 17 -0.83 -14.06 -1.91
C ARG A 17 -0.96 -13.69 -3.37
N ILE A 18 0.15 -13.73 -4.11
CA ILE A 18 0.20 -13.36 -5.53
C ILE A 18 -0.59 -14.31 -6.45
N ASP A 19 -0.88 -15.52 -5.96
CA ASP A 19 -1.65 -16.59 -6.60
C ASP A 19 -3.13 -16.61 -6.19
N ASP A 20 -3.57 -15.67 -5.34
CA ASP A 20 -4.98 -15.50 -4.99
C ASP A 20 -5.78 -15.05 -6.25
N PRO A 21 -6.88 -15.72 -6.62
CA PRO A 21 -7.71 -15.35 -7.77
C PRO A 21 -8.17 -13.88 -7.75
N MET A 22 -8.36 -13.30 -6.57
CA MET A 22 -8.74 -11.89 -6.42
C MET A 22 -7.59 -10.95 -6.81
N VAL A 23 -6.35 -11.32 -6.52
CA VAL A 23 -5.15 -10.56 -6.91
C VAL A 23 -4.93 -10.67 -8.42
N GLU A 24 -5.20 -11.81 -9.02
CA GLU A 24 -5.12 -11.97 -10.48
C GLU A 24 -6.13 -11.07 -11.20
N LYS A 25 -7.37 -10.99 -10.69
CA LYS A 25 -8.35 -10.02 -11.19
C LYS A 25 -7.84 -8.58 -11.04
N ASP A 26 -7.23 -8.25 -9.90
CA ASP A 26 -6.74 -6.89 -9.64
C ASP A 26 -5.59 -6.48 -10.57
N LYS A 27 -4.69 -7.41 -10.94
CA LYS A 27 -3.64 -7.17 -11.95
C LYS A 27 -4.20 -6.66 -13.28
N GLY A 28 -5.39 -7.14 -13.68
CA GLY A 28 -6.06 -6.70 -14.90
C GLY A 28 -6.82 -5.38 -14.77
N MET A 29 -6.99 -4.86 -13.55
CA MET A 29 -7.80 -3.66 -13.27
C MET A 29 -6.97 -2.42 -12.91
N VAL A 30 -5.76 -2.60 -12.40
CA VAL A 30 -4.90 -1.51 -11.92
C VAL A 30 -3.73 -1.25 -12.89
N PRO A 31 -3.28 0.01 -13.02
CA PRO A 31 -2.18 0.35 -13.93
C PRO A 31 -0.79 0.09 -13.33
N TYR A 32 -0.68 -0.07 -12.01
CA TYR A 32 0.58 -0.32 -11.34
C TYR A 32 0.90 -1.82 -11.31
N LYS A 33 2.18 -2.15 -11.21
CA LYS A 33 2.64 -3.54 -11.21
C LYS A 33 2.41 -4.19 -9.85
N ILE A 34 1.65 -5.29 -9.83
CA ILE A 34 1.57 -6.20 -8.68
C ILE A 34 2.57 -7.34 -8.92
N THR A 35 3.48 -7.54 -7.97
CA THR A 35 4.59 -8.48 -8.07
C THR A 35 4.59 -9.45 -6.89
N LYS A 36 5.36 -10.54 -7.02
CA LYS A 36 5.60 -11.48 -5.93
C LYS A 36 6.56 -10.85 -4.92
N GLY A 37 6.07 -10.59 -3.72
CA GLY A 37 6.88 -10.27 -2.55
C GLY A 37 7.48 -11.52 -1.91
N GLY A 38 8.02 -11.37 -0.69
CA GLY A 38 8.72 -12.41 0.08
C GLY A 38 8.04 -13.80 0.06
N ASN A 39 7.23 -14.13 1.07
CA ASN A 39 6.65 -15.47 1.24
C ASN A 39 5.53 -15.84 0.23
N GLY A 40 5.57 -15.26 -0.98
CA GLY A 40 4.52 -15.39 -2.00
C GLY A 40 3.43 -14.34 -1.89
N ASP A 41 3.60 -13.32 -1.05
CA ASP A 41 2.62 -12.25 -0.86
C ASP A 41 2.51 -11.34 -2.10
N ALA A 42 1.34 -10.76 -2.30
CA ALA A 42 1.13 -9.75 -3.34
C ALA A 42 1.74 -8.40 -2.91
N TRP A 43 2.77 -7.95 -3.62
CA TRP A 43 3.43 -6.66 -3.40
C TRP A 43 3.21 -5.75 -4.60
N VAL A 44 3.60 -4.47 -4.48
CA VAL A 44 3.56 -3.53 -5.60
C VAL A 44 4.97 -3.08 -5.97
N GLU A 45 5.18 -2.70 -7.22
CA GLU A 45 6.48 -2.24 -7.73
C GLU A 45 6.33 -0.92 -8.47
N ALA A 46 7.26 -0.01 -8.23
CA ALA A 46 7.49 1.18 -9.06
C ALA A 46 8.99 1.41 -9.18
N ASP A 47 9.45 1.72 -10.40
CA ASP A 47 10.86 2.02 -10.70
C ASP A 47 11.85 0.95 -10.19
N GLY A 48 11.50 -0.33 -10.36
CA GLY A 48 12.33 -1.45 -9.92
C GLY A 48 12.40 -1.64 -8.40
N LYS A 49 11.69 -0.82 -7.63
CA LYS A 49 11.59 -0.95 -6.17
C LYS A 49 10.24 -1.54 -5.78
N THR A 50 10.28 -2.57 -4.95
CA THR A 50 9.10 -3.24 -4.44
C THR A 50 8.72 -2.72 -3.06
N TYR A 51 7.42 -2.69 -2.80
CA TYR A 51 6.84 -2.27 -1.53
C TYR A 51 5.78 -3.27 -1.10
N SER A 52 5.77 -3.61 0.19
CA SER A 52 4.66 -4.38 0.75
C SER A 52 3.39 -3.52 0.82
N PRO A 53 2.20 -4.12 0.74
CA PRO A 53 0.94 -3.39 0.93
C PRO A 53 0.87 -2.63 2.27
N SER A 54 1.50 -3.18 3.32
CA SER A 54 1.63 -2.55 4.63
C SER A 54 2.50 -1.30 4.59
N GLN A 55 3.62 -1.29 3.86
CA GLN A 55 4.47 -0.10 3.70
C GLN A 55 3.74 1.03 2.97
N ILE A 56 3.01 0.71 1.89
CA ILE A 56 2.22 1.73 1.18
C ILE A 56 1.13 2.31 2.10
N SER A 57 0.43 1.44 2.83
CA SER A 57 -0.61 1.88 3.77
C SER A 57 -0.04 2.68 4.93
N ALA A 58 1.19 2.38 5.37
CA ALA A 58 1.89 3.15 6.38
C ALA A 58 2.14 4.60 5.95
N PHE A 59 2.42 4.89 4.66
CA PHE A 59 2.53 6.27 4.19
C PHE A 59 1.22 7.05 4.36
N THR A 60 0.08 6.41 4.09
CA THR A 60 -1.24 7.02 4.36
C THR A 60 -1.45 7.27 5.86
N LEU A 61 -1.12 6.29 6.71
CA LEU A 61 -1.26 6.42 8.17
C LEU A 61 -0.32 7.47 8.77
N ILE A 62 0.91 7.59 8.26
CA ILE A 62 1.85 8.66 8.63
C ILE A 62 1.22 10.01 8.30
N LYS A 63 0.56 10.16 7.14
CA LYS A 63 -0.12 11.42 6.81
C LYS A 63 -1.28 11.73 7.77
N MET A 64 -2.02 10.72 8.22
CA MET A 64 -3.08 10.88 9.21
C MET A 64 -2.51 11.28 10.58
N LYS A 65 -1.39 10.67 10.99
CA LYS A 65 -0.63 11.07 12.18
C LYS A 65 -0.19 12.53 12.08
N GLU A 66 0.49 12.94 11.01
CA GLU A 66 0.93 14.33 10.79
C GLU A 66 -0.24 15.32 10.88
N THR A 67 -1.40 14.93 10.35
CA THR A 67 -2.62 15.75 10.40
C THR A 67 -3.11 15.94 11.84
N ALA A 68 -3.13 14.87 12.63
CA ALA A 68 -3.49 14.93 14.04
C ALA A 68 -2.45 15.74 14.85
N GLU A 69 -1.16 15.54 14.60
CA GLU A 69 -0.08 16.28 15.27
C GLU A 69 -0.13 17.78 14.96
N ALA A 70 -0.41 18.16 13.71
CA ALA A 70 -0.57 19.56 13.32
C ALA A 70 -1.77 20.23 14.01
N PHE A 71 -2.87 19.47 14.20
CA PHE A 71 -4.04 19.96 14.93
C PHE A 71 -3.80 20.08 16.44
N LEU A 72 -3.10 19.10 17.04
CA LEU A 72 -2.90 19.03 18.49
C LEU A 72 -1.66 19.81 19.00
N GLY A 73 -0.71 20.11 18.12
CA GLY A 73 0.56 20.76 18.47
C GLY A 73 1.53 19.87 19.25
N GLN A 74 1.35 18.54 19.24
CA GLN A 74 2.17 17.57 19.96
C GLN A 74 2.29 16.25 19.20
N THR A 75 3.26 15.41 19.59
CA THR A 75 3.49 14.09 18.99
C THR A 75 2.39 13.09 19.32
N VAL A 76 1.93 12.33 18.33
CA VAL A 76 0.95 11.23 18.48
C VAL A 76 1.65 9.89 18.26
N THR A 77 1.55 8.98 19.24
CA THR A 77 2.26 7.69 19.24
C THR A 77 1.35 6.47 19.24
N GLN A 78 0.05 6.65 19.53
CA GLN A 78 -0.94 5.58 19.62
C GLN A 78 -2.15 5.91 18.76
N ALA A 79 -2.75 4.89 18.15
CA ALA A 79 -3.90 5.03 17.26
C ALA A 79 -4.81 3.80 17.35
N VAL A 80 -6.09 4.00 17.05
CA VAL A 80 -7.05 2.95 16.69
C VAL A 80 -7.20 3.00 15.18
N ILE A 81 -7.02 1.86 14.50
CA ILE A 81 -6.95 1.74 13.04
C ILE A 81 -8.00 0.74 12.55
#